data_AF-A0A2E0KF12-F1
#
_entry.id   AF-A0A2E0KF12-F1
#
_cell.length_a   1.000
_cell.length_b   1.000
_cell.length_c   1.000
_cell.angle_alpha   90.00
_cell.angle_beta   90.00
_cell.angle_gamma   90.00
#
_symmetry.space_group_name_H-M   'P 1'
#
loop_
_entity.id
_entity.type
_entity.pdbx_description
1 polymer ?
#
loop_
_entity_poly.entity_id
_entity_poly.type
_entity_poly.pdbx_seq_one_letter_code
_entity_poly.pdbx_strand_id
1 'polypeptide(L)'
;MEHGSVHTSPGGQYSFRVIGPCCRLFDREELPWPCCRLVWRSKEPSWRRVGRRFVPDLAARRCPSYAVELLQPGSRPTATVLTLFSIRFSSALQEWWYSRHPRSFEPGNTAPGSQS
;
A
#
# COMPACT_ATOMS: atom_id res chain seq x y z
N MET A 1 -0.31 4.81 -12.46
CA MET A 1 0.67 4.61 -13.53
C MET A 1 0.14 3.51 -14.43
N GLU A 2 0.43 3.60 -15.71
CA GLU A 2 -0.06 2.65 -16.71
C GLU A 2 0.73 1.34 -16.66
N HIS A 3 0.06 0.22 -16.91
CA HIS A 3 0.72 -1.08 -17.05
C HIS A 3 1.77 -1.05 -18.17
N GLY A 4 2.92 -1.70 -17.98
CA GLY A 4 4.01 -1.77 -18.95
C GLY A 4 4.88 -0.51 -19.03
N SER A 5 4.42 0.63 -18.49
CA SER A 5 5.20 1.87 -18.50
C SER A 5 6.47 1.75 -17.63
N VAL A 6 7.56 2.35 -18.10
CA VAL A 6 8.86 2.34 -17.41
C VAL A 6 9.13 3.71 -16.81
N HIS A 7 9.51 3.72 -15.54
CA HIS A 7 9.78 4.94 -14.76
C HIS A 7 11.12 4.81 -14.06
N THR A 8 11.73 5.95 -13.75
CA THR A 8 12.95 6.01 -12.95
C THR A 8 12.59 6.34 -11.50
N SER A 9 13.30 5.73 -10.56
CA SER A 9 13.10 6.02 -9.14
C SER A 9 13.45 7.47 -8.79
N PRO A 10 12.81 8.05 -7.76
CA PRO A 10 13.24 9.34 -7.23
C PRO A 10 14.72 9.26 -6.82
N GLY A 11 15.59 10.00 -7.51
CA GLY A 11 17.04 9.96 -7.31
C GLY A 11 17.84 9.13 -8.31
N GLY A 12 17.20 8.52 -9.32
CA GLY A 12 17.91 7.95 -10.47
C GLY A 12 18.60 6.61 -10.22
N GLN A 13 18.40 5.97 -9.06
CA GLN A 13 19.15 4.78 -8.66
C GLN A 13 18.74 3.50 -9.41
N TYR A 14 17.49 3.42 -9.86
CA TYR A 14 16.98 2.27 -10.59
C TYR A 14 15.83 2.68 -11.50
N SER A 15 15.57 1.88 -12.52
CA SER A 15 14.34 1.96 -13.32
C SER A 15 13.42 0.82 -12.97
N PHE A 16 12.12 1.01 -13.14
CA PHE A 16 11.13 -0.01 -12.87
C PHE A 16 10.01 0.01 -13.90
N ARG A 17 9.53 -1.19 -14.26
CA ARG A 17 8.37 -1.38 -15.13
C ARG A 17 7.13 -1.64 -14.29
N VAL A 18 6.04 -0.96 -14.58
CA VAL A 18 4.78 -1.09 -13.82
C VAL A 18 4.03 -2.35 -14.27
N ILE A 19 3.72 -3.24 -13.32
CA ILE A 19 2.80 -4.36 -13.53
C ILE A 19 1.38 -3.92 -13.21
N GLY A 20 1.16 -3.12 -12.17
CA GLY A 20 -0.18 -2.59 -11.89
C GLY A 20 -0.32 -2.02 -10.49
N PRO A 21 -1.42 -1.29 -10.23
CA PRO A 21 -1.75 -0.81 -8.88
C PRO A 21 -1.99 -2.00 -7.94
N CYS A 22 -1.53 -1.90 -6.69
CA CYS A 22 -1.79 -2.93 -5.69
C CYS A 22 -1.89 -2.35 -4.28
N CYS A 23 -2.55 -3.09 -3.39
CA CYS A 23 -2.56 -2.81 -1.95
C CYS A 23 -1.76 -3.89 -1.24
N ARG A 24 -0.78 -3.49 -0.42
CA ARG A 24 -0.02 -4.45 0.38
C ARG A 24 -0.78 -4.77 1.67
N LEU A 25 -0.97 -6.06 1.92
CA LEU A 25 -1.46 -6.59 3.18
C LEU A 25 -0.31 -7.33 3.86
N PHE A 26 -0.13 -7.10 5.15
CA PHE A 26 0.80 -7.86 5.98
C PHE A 26 0.01 -8.89 6.77
N ASP A 27 0.48 -10.13 6.83
CA ASP A 27 -0.01 -11.03 7.89
C ASP A 27 0.47 -10.46 9.23
N ARG A 28 -0.44 -10.34 10.19
CA ARG A 28 -0.14 -9.86 11.54
C ARG A 28 1.02 -10.64 12.18
N GLU A 29 1.18 -11.91 11.85
CA GLU A 29 2.24 -12.77 12.37
C GLU A 29 3.64 -12.46 11.80
N GLU A 30 3.71 -11.85 10.61
CA GLU A 30 4.96 -11.48 9.93
C GLU A 30 5.50 -10.12 10.38
N LEU A 31 4.73 -9.35 11.16
CA LEU A 31 5.17 -8.04 11.64
C LEU A 31 6.24 -8.18 12.73
N PRO A 32 7.36 -7.43 12.64
CA PRO A 32 8.47 -7.56 13.57
C PRO A 32 8.04 -7.31 15.03
N TRP A 33 8.50 -8.19 15.92
CA TRP A 33 8.32 -8.07 17.36
C TRP A 33 9.23 -6.93 17.90
N PRO A 34 8.79 -6.04 18.83
CA PRO A 34 7.57 -6.04 19.63
C PRO A 34 6.64 -4.88 19.21
N CYS A 35 5.74 -5.09 18.26
CA CYS A 35 4.54 -4.27 18.27
C CYS A 35 3.65 -4.74 19.44
N CYS A 36 3.82 -4.10 20.61
CA CYS A 36 2.73 -3.75 21.55
C CYS A 36 2.53 -4.46 22.89
N ARG A 37 3.56 -5.06 23.51
CA ARG A 37 3.42 -5.53 24.91
C ARG A 37 4.41 -4.95 25.92
N LEU A 38 5.60 -4.52 25.50
CA LEU A 38 6.66 -4.12 26.45
C LEU A 38 6.82 -2.60 26.66
N VAL A 39 6.30 -1.75 25.77
CA VAL A 39 6.45 -0.27 25.88
C VAL A 39 5.19 0.42 26.40
N TRP A 40 4.01 -0.19 26.23
CA TRP A 40 2.76 0.44 26.64
C TRP A 40 2.46 0.13 28.10
N ARG A 41 2.63 1.14 28.96
CA ARG A 41 2.03 1.19 30.30
C ARG A 41 0.50 1.43 30.23
N SER A 42 -0.17 1.15 29.09
CA SER A 42 -1.57 1.52 28.80
C SER A 42 -2.28 0.55 27.82
N LYS A 43 -3.51 0.90 27.40
CA LYS A 43 -4.50 0.05 26.71
C LYS A 43 -3.95 -0.65 25.46
N GLU A 44 -4.18 -1.97 25.39
CA GLU A 44 -3.74 -2.82 24.28
C GLU A 44 -4.23 -2.31 22.91
N PRO A 45 -3.33 -2.23 21.90
CA PRO A 45 -3.68 -1.69 20.59
C PRO A 45 -4.60 -2.62 19.81
N SER A 46 -5.43 -2.00 18.96
CA SER A 46 -6.58 -2.64 18.34
C SER A 46 -6.26 -3.84 17.45
N TRP A 47 -5.03 -3.98 16.96
CA TRP A 47 -4.59 -5.10 16.11
C TRP A 47 -4.25 -6.39 16.89
N ARG A 48 -4.08 -6.30 18.22
CA ARG A 48 -3.89 -7.45 19.11
C ARG A 48 -5.20 -7.95 19.75
N ARG A 49 -6.23 -7.10 19.76
CA ARG A 49 -7.62 -7.54 20.00
C ARG A 49 -7.99 -8.52 18.89
N VAL A 50 -8.79 -9.55 19.18
CA VAL A 50 -9.32 -10.48 18.16
C VAL A 50 -9.82 -9.66 16.97
N GLY A 51 -9.09 -9.72 15.86
CA GLY A 51 -9.14 -8.74 14.78
C GLY A 51 -8.67 -9.36 13.46
N ARG A 52 -8.66 -8.58 12.39
CA ARG A 52 -8.37 -9.12 11.04
C ARG A 52 -6.92 -9.60 10.96
N ARG A 53 -6.73 -10.83 10.46
CA ARG A 53 -5.42 -11.48 10.28
C ARG A 53 -4.48 -10.68 9.38
N PHE A 54 -5.03 -10.10 8.32
CA PHE A 54 -4.30 -9.25 7.39
C PHE A 54 -4.47 -7.77 7.76
N VAL A 55 -3.35 -7.10 7.98
CA VAL A 55 -3.27 -5.67 8.29
C VAL A 55 -2.81 -4.93 7.03
N PRO A 56 -3.59 -3.98 6.51
CA PRO A 56 -3.18 -3.21 5.34
C PRO A 56 -2.01 -2.29 5.67
N ASP A 57 -1.11 -2.11 4.69
CA ASP A 57 0.00 -1.16 4.80
C ASP A 57 -0.51 0.28 5.02
N LEU A 58 -0.07 0.89 6.11
CA LEU A 58 -0.44 2.27 6.45
C LEU A 58 0.11 3.29 5.44
N ALA A 59 1.22 2.98 4.76
CA ALA A 59 1.74 3.82 3.69
C ALA A 59 0.80 3.83 2.47
N ALA A 60 0.27 2.64 2.13
CA ALA A 60 -0.68 2.47 1.04
C ALA A 60 -2.02 3.17 1.29
N ARG A 61 -2.32 3.58 2.53
CA ARG A 61 -3.49 4.44 2.81
C ARG A 61 -3.37 5.82 2.17
N ARG A 62 -2.17 6.40 2.10
CA ARG A 62 -1.99 7.81 1.71
C ARG A 62 -1.31 7.98 0.36
N CYS A 63 -0.66 6.93 -0.12
CA CYS A 63 0.19 6.96 -1.30
C CYS A 63 -0.14 5.76 -2.17
N PRO A 64 -0.02 5.88 -3.50
CA PRO A 64 -0.21 4.75 -4.38
C PRO A 64 0.94 3.76 -4.25
N SER A 65 0.57 2.48 -4.28
CA SER A 65 1.49 1.36 -4.36
C SER A 65 1.28 0.61 -5.68
N TYR A 66 2.39 0.15 -6.26
CA TYR A 66 2.38 -0.59 -7.52
C TYR A 66 3.22 -1.85 -7.39
N ALA A 67 2.73 -2.95 -7.96
CA ALA A 67 3.56 -4.07 -8.32
C ALA A 67 4.40 -3.66 -9.52
N VAL A 68 5.71 -3.89 -9.45
CA VAL A 68 6.67 -3.47 -10.47
C VAL A 68 7.74 -4.52 -10.66
N GLU A 69 8.42 -4.47 -11.80
CA GLU A 69 9.69 -5.16 -12.02
C GLU A 69 10.82 -4.14 -11.97
N LEU A 70 11.78 -4.33 -11.06
CA LEU A 70 13.02 -3.54 -11.05
C LEU A 70 13.86 -3.96 -12.24
N LEU A 71 14.27 -2.98 -13.03
CA LEU A 71 15.13 -3.14 -14.20
C LEU A 71 16.55 -2.77 -13.78
N GLN A 72 17.43 -3.76 -13.79
CA GLN A 72 18.86 -3.60 -13.55
C GLN A 72 19.64 -4.04 -14.80
N PRO A 73 20.67 -3.30 -15.24
CA PRO A 73 21.49 -3.70 -16.36
C PRO A 73 22.17 -5.05 -16.10
N GLY A 74 22.02 -6.01 -17.01
CA GLY A 74 22.71 -7.30 -16.96
C GLY A 74 22.15 -8.32 -15.97
N SER A 75 21.08 -8.02 -15.24
CA SER A 75 20.40 -8.98 -14.37
C SER A 75 18.94 -9.19 -14.77
N ARG A 76 18.33 -10.27 -14.28
CA ARG A 76 16.91 -10.55 -14.55
C ARG A 76 16.04 -9.53 -13.81
N PRO A 77 14.95 -9.04 -14.43
CA PRO A 77 13.99 -8.17 -13.76
C PRO A 77 13.50 -8.80 -12.45
N THR A 78 13.46 -8.00 -11.39
CA THR A 78 13.06 -8.48 -10.06
C THR A 78 11.70 -7.89 -9.68
N ALA A 79 10.70 -8.74 -9.51
CA ALA A 79 9.37 -8.32 -9.08
C ALA A 79 9.39 -7.82 -7.63
N THR A 80 8.79 -6.67 -7.37
CA THR A 80 8.62 -6.11 -6.03
C THR A 80 7.41 -5.17 -6.00
N VAL A 81 7.10 -4.63 -4.82
CA VAL A 81 6.07 -3.60 -4.65
C VAL A 81 6.72 -2.31 -4.19
N LEU A 82 6.45 -1.23 -4.92
CA LEU A 82 6.90 0.12 -4.60
C LEU A 82 5.73 0.99 -4.15
N THR A 83 5.92 1.71 -3.05
CA THR A 83 5.02 2.77 -2.60
C THR A 83 5.63 4.12 -2.95
N LEU A 84 4.92 4.92 -3.74
CA LEU A 84 5.42 6.21 -4.21
C LEU A 84 5.16 7.29 -3.16
N PHE A 85 6.03 7.38 -2.16
CA PHE A 85 5.90 8.32 -1.04
C PHE A 85 5.93 9.81 -1.43
N SER A 86 6.34 10.15 -2.65
CA SER A 86 6.26 11.52 -3.17
C SER A 86 4.86 11.88 -3.67
N ILE A 87 4.00 10.90 -3.91
CA ILE A 87 2.64 11.09 -4.43
C ILE A 87 1.65 10.83 -3.29
N ARG A 88 0.74 11.79 -3.08
CA ARG A 88 -0.36 11.66 -2.12
C ARG A 88 -1.67 11.49 -2.86
N PHE A 89 -2.55 10.66 -2.32
CA PHE A 89 -3.93 10.59 -2.78
C PHE A 89 -4.70 11.86 -2.40
N SER A 90 -5.66 12.23 -3.23
CA SER A 90 -6.72 13.16 -2.82
C SER A 90 -7.57 12.52 -1.72
N SER A 91 -8.35 13.32 -1.00
CA SER A 91 -9.27 12.82 0.03
C SER A 91 -10.26 11.79 -0.53
N ALA A 92 -10.87 12.08 -1.68
CA ALA A 92 -11.81 11.20 -2.36
C ALA A 92 -11.14 9.88 -2.78
N LEU A 93 -9.94 9.94 -3.37
CA LEU A 93 -9.22 8.75 -3.80
C LEU A 93 -8.71 7.94 -2.60
N GLN A 94 -8.30 8.60 -1.52
CA GLN A 94 -7.90 7.94 -0.29
C GLN A 94 -9.07 7.18 0.33
N GLU A 95 -10.28 7.77 0.40
CA GLU A 95 -11.45 7.09 0.96
C GLU A 95 -11.87 5.91 0.08
N TRP A 96 -11.83 6.06 -1.25
CA TRP A 96 -12.09 4.96 -2.18
C TRP A 96 -11.07 3.83 -2.03
N TRP A 97 -9.77 4.17 -1.98
CA TRP A 97 -8.65 3.23 -1.90
C TRP A 97 -8.53 2.56 -0.53
N TYR A 98 -8.83 3.31 0.53
CA TYR A 98 -8.72 2.90 1.92
C TYR A 98 -9.84 3.56 2.74
N SER A 99 -10.97 2.88 2.84
CA SER A 99 -12.06 3.29 3.73
C SER A 99 -12.11 2.42 4.98
N ARG A 100 -12.47 3.06 6.10
CA ARG A 100 -12.82 2.37 7.35
C ARG A 100 -14.33 2.28 7.57
N HIS A 101 -15.12 2.83 6.65
CA HIS A 101 -16.57 2.85 6.69
C HIS A 101 -17.13 1.57 6.07
N PRO A 102 -18.01 0.81 6.75
CA PRO A 102 -18.65 -0.37 6.16
C PRO A 102 -19.38 -0.09 4.83
N ARG A 103 -19.87 1.14 4.65
CA ARG A 103 -20.56 1.58 3.43
C ARG A 103 -19.67 1.64 2.18
N SER A 104 -18.34 1.58 2.31
CA SER A 104 -17.46 1.51 1.15
C SER A 104 -17.31 0.09 0.60
N PHE A 105 -17.83 -0.92 1.30
CA PHE A 105 -17.86 -2.32 0.87
C PHE A 105 -19.02 -2.64 -0.09
N GLU A 106 -19.72 -1.61 -0.55
CA GLU A 106 -20.78 -1.71 -1.56
C GLU A 106 -20.18 -2.19 -2.89
N PRO A 107 -20.74 -3.23 -3.53
CA PRO A 107 -20.25 -3.75 -4.81
C PRO A 107 -20.20 -2.71 -5.93
N GLY A 108 -21.04 -1.68 -5.85
CA GLY A 108 -21.09 -0.57 -6.82
C GLY A 108 -19.90 0.41 -6.72
N ASN A 109 -19.09 0.35 -5.67
CA ASN A 109 -17.95 1.26 -5.43
C ASN A 109 -16.71 0.88 -6.26
N THR A 110 -16.87 0.77 -7.58
CA THR A 110 -15.85 0.22 -8.50
C THR A 110 -14.80 1.25 -8.96
N ALA A 111 -15.07 2.54 -8.76
CA ALA A 111 -14.16 3.63 -9.15
C ALA A 111 -14.25 4.79 -8.14
N PRO A 112 -13.18 5.59 -7.98
CA PRO A 112 -13.22 6.79 -7.17
C PRO A 112 -14.25 7.76 -7.74
N GLY A 113 -15.02 8.42 -6.86
CA GLY A 113 -15.95 9.47 -7.30
C GLY A 113 -15.23 10.55 -8.10
N SER A 114 -15.79 10.96 -9.23
CA SER A 114 -15.30 12.08 -10.02
C SER A 114 -15.28 13.33 -9.14
N GLN A 115 -14.09 13.84 -8.83
CA GLN A 115 -13.95 15.10 -8.10
C GLN A 115 -14.51 16.22 -8.99
N SER A 116 -15.62 16.82 -8.56
CA SER A 116 -16.10 18.13 -9.02
C SER A 116 -15.37 19.24 -8.29
#